data_AF-A0A7W0VMT6-F1
#
_entry.id   AF-A0A7W0VMT6-F1
#
_cell.length_a   1.000
_cell.length_b   1.000
_cell.length_c   1.000
_cell.angle_alpha   90.00
_cell.angle_beta   90.00
_cell.angle_gamma   90.00
#
_symmetry.space_group_name_H-M   'P 1'
#
loop_
_entity.id
_entity.type
_entity.pdbx_description
1 polymer ?
#
loop_
_entity_poly.entity_id
_entity_poly.type
_entity_poly.pdbx_seq_one_letter_code
_entity_poly.pdbx_strand_id
1 'polypeptide(L)'
;MWKKGFNAWEQATAQYVEKVLSNPGVLTPAGAMLTAAMKTKAATDKAMSAWWSMIGLPTRRDQERSLHKLNQLESRLYDLEEKLRS
;
A
#
# COMPACT_ATOMS: atom_id res chain seq x y z
N MET A 1 -14.13 -18.63 -37.15
CA MET A 1 -13.42 -17.35 -37.33
C MET A 1 -12.47 -17.01 -36.17
N TRP A 2 -12.84 -17.28 -34.91
CA TRP A 2 -11.96 -17.05 -33.74
C TRP A 2 -10.59 -17.76 -33.83
N LYS A 3 -10.53 -19.06 -34.14
CA LYS A 3 -9.24 -19.79 -34.22
C LYS A 3 -8.23 -19.17 -35.18
N LYS A 4 -8.68 -18.59 -36.31
CA LYS A 4 -7.80 -17.90 -37.27
C LYS A 4 -7.26 -16.57 -36.72
N GLY A 5 -8.11 -15.79 -36.05
CA GLY A 5 -7.70 -14.54 -35.38
C GLY A 5 -6.79 -14.80 -34.18
N PHE A 6 -7.06 -15.85 -33.40
CA PHE A 6 -6.20 -16.27 -32.30
C PHE A 6 -4.83 -16.71 -32.81
N ASN A 7 -4.76 -17.56 -33.85
CA ASN A 7 -3.48 -18.00 -34.41
C ASN A 7 -2.68 -16.83 -35.00
N ALA A 8 -3.34 -15.88 -35.68
CA ALA A 8 -2.66 -14.70 -36.21
C ALA A 8 -2.12 -13.79 -35.08
N TRP A 9 -2.88 -13.62 -34.01
CA TRP A 9 -2.44 -12.87 -32.82
C TRP A 9 -1.32 -13.59 -32.07
N GLU A 10 -1.42 -14.91 -31.90
CA GLU A 10 -0.42 -15.75 -31.25
C GLU A 10 0.89 -15.69 -32.03
N GLN A 11 0.84 -15.79 -33.36
CA GLN A 11 2.03 -15.75 -34.21
C GLN A 11 2.69 -14.36 -34.22
N ALA A 12 1.90 -13.28 -34.23
CA ALA A 12 2.42 -11.91 -34.12
C ALA A 12 3.03 -11.63 -32.74
N THR A 13 2.37 -12.10 -31.68
CA THR A 13 2.83 -11.94 -30.30
C THR A 13 4.08 -12.77 -30.06
N ALA A 14 4.13 -14.00 -30.56
CA ALA A 14 5.30 -14.87 -30.46
C ALA A 14 6.52 -14.23 -31.12
N GLN A 15 6.40 -13.69 -32.35
CA GLN A 15 7.52 -13.02 -33.01
C GLN A 15 8.00 -11.76 -32.26
N TYR A 16 7.08 -11.04 -31.62
CA TYR A 16 7.43 -9.85 -30.84
C TYR A 16 8.10 -10.20 -29.52
N VAL A 17 7.53 -11.18 -28.79
CA VAL A 17 8.06 -11.71 -27.54
C VAL A 17 9.41 -12.37 -27.78
N GLU A 18 9.57 -13.15 -28.84
CA GLU A 18 10.83 -13.77 -29.19
C GLU A 18 11.89 -12.73 -29.56
N LYS A 19 11.57 -11.69 -30.35
CA LYS A 19 12.54 -10.61 -30.64
C LYS A 19 12.94 -9.81 -29.40
N VAL A 20 12.02 -9.57 -28.47
CA VAL A 20 12.30 -8.87 -27.21
C VAL A 20 13.10 -9.78 -26.27
N LEU A 21 12.72 -11.05 -26.13
CA LEU A 21 13.37 -12.01 -25.24
C LEU A 21 14.74 -12.49 -25.75
N SER A 22 14.93 -12.54 -27.06
CA SER A 22 16.19 -12.95 -27.70
C SER A 22 17.20 -11.82 -27.78
N ASN A 23 16.79 -10.57 -27.55
CA ASN A 23 17.67 -9.41 -27.64
C ASN A 23 18.01 -8.86 -26.23
N PRO A 24 19.11 -9.33 -25.62
CA PRO A 24 19.55 -8.86 -24.30
C PRO A 24 19.80 -7.35 -24.24
N GLY A 25 20.01 -6.68 -25.39
CA GLY A 25 20.14 -5.23 -25.48
C GLY A 25 18.87 -4.43 -25.14
N VAL A 26 17.70 -5.08 -25.07
CA VAL A 26 16.42 -4.42 -24.71
C VAL A 26 15.91 -4.90 -23.36
N LEU A 27 16.04 -6.20 -23.07
CA LEU A 27 15.59 -6.77 -21.79
C LEU A 27 16.35 -6.24 -20.58
N THR A 28 17.67 -6.13 -20.68
CA THR A 28 18.49 -5.72 -19.53
C THR A 28 18.28 -4.24 -19.19
N PRO A 29 18.26 -3.30 -20.16
CA PRO A 29 17.96 -1.89 -19.87
C PRO A 29 16.50 -1.67 -19.43
N ALA A 30 15.53 -2.33 -20.08
CA ALA A 30 14.12 -2.17 -19.71
C ALA A 30 13.82 -2.75 -18.31
N GLY A 31 14.41 -3.92 -17.98
CA GLY A 31 14.33 -4.50 -16.64
C GLY A 31 15.00 -3.64 -15.58
N ALA A 32 16.15 -3.03 -15.89
CA ALA A 32 16.83 -2.10 -14.99
C ALA A 32 16.00 -0.82 -14.77
N MET A 33 15.41 -0.26 -15.82
CA MET A 33 14.52 0.92 -15.71
C MET A 33 13.26 0.61 -14.92
N LEU A 34 12.61 -0.53 -15.16
CA LEU A 34 11.43 -0.96 -14.39
C LEU A 34 11.79 -1.18 -12.92
N THR A 35 12.95 -1.80 -12.65
CA THR A 35 13.44 -2.02 -11.28
C THR A 35 13.70 -0.68 -10.59
N ALA A 36 14.32 0.27 -11.28
CA ALA A 36 14.55 1.62 -10.75
C ALA A 36 13.22 2.33 -10.47
N ALA A 37 12.27 2.29 -11.41
CA ALA A 37 10.95 2.89 -11.24
C ALA A 37 10.19 2.28 -10.05
N MET A 38 10.23 0.95 -9.89
CA MET A 38 9.59 0.26 -8.77
C MET A 38 10.25 0.60 -7.42
N LYS A 39 11.59 0.70 -7.37
CA LYS A 39 12.30 1.14 -6.15
C LYS A 39 11.94 2.57 -5.78
N THR A 40 11.89 3.47 -6.77
CA THR A 40 11.48 4.86 -6.56
C THR A 40 10.03 4.93 -6.06
N LYS A 41 9.10 4.21 -6.69
CA LYS A 41 7.70 4.13 -6.25
C LYS A 41 7.61 3.63 -4.80
N ALA A 42 8.29 2.54 -4.46
CA ALA A 42 8.27 1.99 -3.10
C ALA A 42 8.83 2.98 -2.06
N ALA A 43 9.88 3.73 -2.40
CA ALA A 43 10.43 4.76 -1.54
C ALA A 43 9.44 5.93 -1.34
N THR A 44 8.79 6.37 -2.42
CA THR A 44 7.76 7.42 -2.37
C THR A 44 6.55 6.98 -1.55
N ASP A 45 6.04 5.77 -1.74
CA ASP A 45 4.91 5.23 -0.99
C ASP A 45 5.24 5.16 0.51
N LYS A 46 6.46 4.75 0.87
CA LYS A 46 6.94 4.72 2.26
C LYS A 46 7.08 6.12 2.87
N ALA A 47 7.63 7.07 2.11
CA ALA A 47 7.75 8.46 2.55
C ALA A 47 6.39 9.11 2.74
N MET A 48 5.46 8.88 1.82
CA MET A 48 4.08 9.34 1.90
C MET A 48 3.37 8.71 3.12
N SER A 49 3.51 7.40 3.34
CA SER A 49 2.96 6.73 4.52
C SER A 49 3.51 7.30 5.83
N ALA A 50 4.83 7.54 5.91
CA ALA A 50 5.46 8.17 7.06
C ALA A 50 5.03 9.64 7.24
N TRP A 51 4.83 10.36 6.14
CA TRP A 51 4.29 11.71 6.16
C TRP A 51 2.85 11.73 6.68
N TRP A 52 2.00 10.81 6.22
CA TRP A 52 0.63 10.66 6.72
C TRP A 52 0.57 10.24 8.19
N SER A 53 1.51 9.42 8.66
CA SER A 53 1.59 9.08 10.09
C SER A 53 2.09 10.26 10.93
N MET A 54 2.98 11.11 10.39
CA MET A 54 3.45 12.33 11.05
C MET A 54 2.42 13.47 11.04
N ILE A 55 1.57 13.55 10.02
CA ILE A 55 0.40 14.47 9.97
C ILE A 55 -0.62 14.14 11.07
N GLY A 56 -0.45 13.01 11.78
CA GLY A 56 -1.15 12.79 13.04
C GLY A 56 -2.62 12.47 12.84
N LEU A 57 -2.99 11.83 11.72
CA LEU A 57 -4.28 11.15 11.63
C LEU A 57 -4.33 10.18 12.81
N PRO A 58 -5.17 10.43 13.85
CA PRO A 58 -5.23 9.58 15.01
C PRO A 58 -5.57 8.21 14.49
N THR A 59 -4.62 7.27 14.60
CA THR A 59 -4.87 5.94 14.08
C THR A 59 -6.07 5.38 14.83
N ARG A 60 -6.84 4.49 14.21
CA ARG A 60 -7.98 3.85 14.88
C ARG A 60 -7.59 3.32 16.28
N ARG A 61 -6.36 2.84 16.43
CA ARG A 61 -5.77 2.39 17.70
C ARG A 61 -5.58 3.53 18.72
N ASP A 62 -5.16 4.72 18.29
CA ASP A 62 -5.01 5.87 19.18
C ASP A 62 -6.35 6.44 19.62
N GLN A 63 -7.35 6.37 18.73
CA GLN A 63 -8.75 6.70 19.06
C GLN A 63 -9.31 5.72 20.10
N GLU A 64 -9.15 4.41 19.89
CA GLU A 64 -9.58 3.37 20.84
C GLU A 64 -8.89 3.53 22.20
N ARG A 65 -7.60 3.84 22.22
CA ARG A 65 -6.84 4.08 23.46
C ARG A 65 -7.30 5.35 24.19
N SER A 66 -7.60 6.41 23.46
CA SER A 66 -8.09 7.68 24.04
C SER A 66 -9.49 7.49 24.62
N LEU A 67 -10.37 6.81 23.88
CA LEU A 67 -11.72 6.47 24.32
C LEU A 67 -11.72 5.59 25.58
N HIS A 68 -10.83 4.59 25.62
CA HIS A 68 -10.69 3.74 26.81
C HIS A 68 -10.25 4.54 28.05
N LYS A 69 -9.29 5.47 27.89
CA LYS A 69 -8.85 6.34 28.99
C LYS A 69 -9.96 7.29 29.46
N LEU A 70 -10.77 7.82 28.55
CA LEU A 70 -11.92 8.66 28.88
C LEU A 70 -12.94 7.89 29.72
N ASN A 71 -13.31 6.68 29.30
CA ASN A 71 -14.24 5.85 30.08
C ASN A 71 -13.70 5.52 31.48
N GLN A 72 -12.39 5.28 31.59
CA GLN A 72 -11.76 5.01 32.89
C GLN A 72 -11.79 6.24 33.81
N LEU A 73 -11.64 7.45 33.25
CA LEU A 73 -11.76 8.69 34.02
C LEU A 73 -13.21 8.91 34.48
N GLU A 74 -14.17 8.70 33.59
CA GLU A 74 -15.59 8.82 33.91
C GLU A 74 -16.01 7.88 35.04
N SER A 75 -15.61 6.60 34.97
CA SER A 75 -15.86 5.63 36.04
C SER A 75 -15.27 6.08 37.38
N ARG A 76 -14.04 6.60 37.40
CA ARG A 76 -13.41 7.09 38.64
C ARG A 76 -14.09 8.33 39.19
N LEU A 77 -14.61 9.20 38.31
CA LEU A 77 -15.39 10.36 38.74
C LEU A 77 -16.69 9.92 39.39
N TYR A 78 -17.41 8.96 38.81
CA TYR A 78 -18.61 8.40 39.43
C TYR A 78 -18.32 7.78 40.80
N ASP A 79 -17.25 6.98 40.94
CA ASP A 79 -16.87 6.39 42.22
C ASP A 79 -16.56 7.45 43.29
N LEU A 80 -15.96 8.58 42.89
CA LEU A 80 -15.68 9.71 43.79
C LEU A 80 -16.95 10.48 44.15
N GLU A 81 -17.85 10.69 43.20
CA GLU A 81 -19.15 11.29 43.44
C GLU A 81 -19.99 10.44 44.41
N GLU A 82 -19.97 9.13 44.27
CA GLU A 82 -20.68 8.21 45.16
C GLU A 82 -20.12 8.26 46.59
N LYS A 83 -18.78 8.26 46.74
CA LYS A 83 -18.11 8.41 48.04
C LYS A 83 -18.32 9.77 48.71
N LEU A 84 -18.56 10.83 47.94
CA LEU A 84 -18.88 12.15 48.49
C LEU A 84 -20.34 12.27 48.91
N ARG A 85 -21.22 11.42 48.35
CA ARG A 85 -22.65 11.37 48.70
C ARG A 85 -22.96 10.45 49.89
N SER A 86 -22.08 9.48 50.19
CA SER A 86 -22.12 8.62 51.38
C SER A 86 -21.49 9.28 52.60
#